data_AF-A0A1F3Y2S7-F1
#
_entry.id   AF-A0A1F3Y2S7-F1
#
_cell.length_a   1.000
_cell.length_b   1.000
_cell.length_c   1.000
_cell.angle_alpha   90.00
_cell.angle_beta   90.00
_cell.angle_gamma   90.00
#
_symmetry.space_group_name_H-M   'P 1'
#
loop_
_entity.id
_entity.type
_entity.pdbx_description
1 polymer ?
#
loop_
_entity_poly.entity_id
_entity_poly.type
_entity_poly.pdbx_seq_one_letter_code
_entity_poly.pdbx_strand_id
1 'polypeptide(L)'
;MKIRKKLNYGKKDLLSLAPIIHRDVKVMISIKLDGDVLLAAKEKAAKDGLPYQTWINRLLRQNVLTEGDSIEARLAKAEARVEKIEQMIREIQSGKAA
;
A
#
# COMPACT_ATOMS: atom_id res chain seq x y z
N MET A 1 -18.47 0.60 15.95
CA MET A 1 -17.71 -0.63 15.63
C MET A 1 -17.47 -0.67 14.12
N LYS A 2 -16.26 -0.39 13.62
CA LYS A 2 -15.98 -0.32 12.17
C LYS A 2 -15.96 -1.73 11.57
N ILE A 3 -16.84 -2.00 10.62
CA ILE A 3 -16.91 -3.27 9.88
C ILE A 3 -15.61 -3.42 9.07
N ARG A 4 -14.76 -4.36 9.46
CA ARG A 4 -13.57 -4.72 8.66
C ARG A 4 -14.07 -5.40 7.39
N LYS A 5 -13.94 -4.74 6.24
CA LYS A 5 -14.24 -5.36 4.93
C LYS A 5 -13.44 -6.66 4.84
N LYS A 6 -14.14 -7.79 4.70
CA LYS A 6 -13.51 -9.09 4.46
C LYS A 6 -12.71 -9.00 3.17
N LEU A 7 -11.43 -9.36 3.23
CA LEU A 7 -10.59 -9.49 2.04
C LEU A 7 -11.22 -10.57 1.15
N ASN A 8 -11.59 -10.19 -0.08
CA ASN A 8 -12.10 -11.14 -1.06
C ASN A 8 -10.91 -11.90 -1.65
N TYR A 9 -10.85 -13.21 -1.40
CA TYR A 9 -9.85 -14.10 -1.98
C TYR A 9 -10.39 -14.66 -3.30
N GLY A 10 -9.55 -14.70 -4.35
CA GLY A 10 -9.91 -15.20 -5.67
C GLY A 10 -8.73 -15.15 -6.66
N LYS A 11 -8.83 -15.84 -7.79
CA LYS A 11 -7.88 -15.71 -8.90
C LYS A 11 -8.27 -14.47 -9.72
N LYS A 12 -7.43 -13.44 -9.72
CA LYS A 12 -7.59 -12.26 -10.58
C LYS A 12 -6.29 -12.03 -11.32
N ASP A 13 -6.38 -11.93 -12.64
CA ASP A 13 -5.23 -11.61 -13.47
C ASP A 13 -4.78 -10.17 -13.17
N LEU A 14 -3.55 -10.03 -12.68
CA LEU A 14 -2.95 -8.76 -12.26
C LEU A 14 -2.55 -7.88 -13.44
N LEU A 15 -2.48 -8.45 -14.64
CA LEU A 15 -2.19 -7.74 -15.89
C LEU A 15 -3.47 -7.39 -16.66
N SER A 16 -4.65 -7.72 -16.14
CA SER A 16 -5.92 -7.39 -16.78
C SER A 16 -6.26 -5.90 -16.66
N LEU A 17 -6.94 -5.35 -17.69
CA LEU A 17 -7.38 -3.95 -17.80
C LEU A 17 -8.37 -3.50 -16.70
N ALA A 18 -8.83 -4.40 -15.84
CA ALA A 18 -9.72 -4.05 -14.74
C ALA A 18 -8.94 -3.30 -13.65
N PRO A 19 -9.46 -2.19 -13.08
CA PRO A 19 -8.76 -1.41 -12.07
C PRO A 19 -8.59 -2.26 -10.80
N ILE A 20 -7.42 -2.86 -10.65
CA ILE A 20 -6.96 -3.46 -9.40
C ILE A 20 -6.30 -2.33 -8.61
N ILE A 21 -6.80 -2.07 -7.40
CA ILE A 21 -6.08 -1.22 -6.47
C ILE A 21 -4.87 -2.03 -6.01
N HIS A 22 -3.70 -1.78 -6.62
CA HIS A 22 -2.48 -2.57 -6.42
C HIS A 22 -2.02 -2.61 -4.95
N ARG A 23 -2.49 -1.65 -4.13
CA ARG A 23 -2.23 -1.59 -2.69
C ARG A 23 -3.03 -2.63 -1.88
N ASP A 24 -4.13 -3.15 -2.40
CA ASP A 24 -5.06 -4.03 -1.69
C ASP A 24 -4.93 -5.51 -2.08
N VAL A 25 -3.98 -5.85 -2.96
CA VAL A 25 -3.77 -7.22 -3.45
C VAL A 25 -2.43 -7.75 -3.00
N LYS A 26 -2.43 -8.96 -2.45
CA LYS A 26 -1.21 -9.74 -2.20
C LYS A 26 -1.08 -10.80 -3.27
N VAL A 27 0.10 -10.83 -3.89
CA VAL A 27 0.46 -11.82 -4.90
C VAL A 27 1.43 -12.79 -4.26
N MET A 28 1.13 -14.08 -4.35
CA MET A 28 2.05 -15.11 -3.92
C MET A 28 3.03 -15.38 -5.06
N ILE A 29 4.32 -15.16 -4.79
CA ILE A 29 5.41 -15.48 -5.70
C ILE A 29 6.41 -16.37 -4.97
N SER A 30 7.06 -17.26 -5.72
CA SER A 30 8.18 -18.05 -5.23
C SER A 30 9.47 -17.38 -5.70
N ILE A 31 10.34 -17.01 -4.76
CA ILE A 31 11.67 -16.46 -5.05
C ILE A 31 12.73 -17.37 -4.43
N LYS A 32 13.88 -17.50 -5.10
CA LYS A 32 15.07 -18.11 -4.52
C LYS A 32 15.83 -17.03 -3.75
N LEU A 33 16.19 -17.32 -2.51
CA LEU A 33 17.02 -16.47 -1.66
C LEU A 33 18.19 -17.31 -1.17
N ASP A 34 19.37 -16.70 -1.14
CA ASP A 34 20.55 -17.32 -0.54
C ASP A 34 20.33 -17.55 0.95
N GLY A 35 20.94 -18.62 1.49
CA GLY A 35 20.67 -19.07 2.85
C GLY A 35 21.10 -18.06 3.92
N ASP A 36 22.23 -17.40 3.70
CA ASP A 36 22.77 -16.32 4.53
C ASP A 36 21.85 -15.08 4.52
N VAL A 37 21.32 -14.70 3.35
CA VAL A 37 20.36 -13.61 3.20
C VAL A 37 19.07 -13.90 3.97
N LEU A 38 18.54 -15.13 3.85
CA LEU A 38 17.36 -15.55 4.59
C LEU A 38 17.59 -15.54 6.10
N LEU A 39 18.76 -15.98 6.56
CA LEU A 39 19.12 -15.98 7.97
C LEU A 39 19.18 -14.55 8.52
N ALA A 40 19.91 -13.66 7.85
CA ALA A 40 20.02 -12.26 8.24
C ALA A 40 18.65 -11.55 8.25
N ALA A 41 17.76 -11.86 7.29
CA ALA A 41 16.41 -11.32 7.25
C ALA A 41 15.58 -11.77 8.47
N LYS A 42 15.68 -13.04 8.88
CA LYS A 42 14.97 -13.56 10.06
C LYS A 42 15.46 -12.90 11.35
N GLU A 43 16.78 -12.73 11.52
CA GLU A 43 17.34 -12.08 12.70
C GLU A 43 16.91 -10.63 12.82
N LYS A 44 16.97 -9.87 11.72
CA LYS A 44 16.52 -8.46 11.71
C LYS A 44 15.02 -8.35 11.94
N ALA A 45 14.23 -9.24 11.35
CA ALA A 45 12.79 -9.26 11.57
C ALA A 45 12.43 -9.57 13.04
N ALA A 46 13.17 -10.48 13.69
CA ALA A 46 12.99 -10.79 15.11
C ALA A 46 13.31 -9.59 16.01
N LYS A 47 14.39 -8.83 15.72
CA LYS A 47 14.73 -7.59 16.42
C LYS A 47 13.61 -6.54 16.32
N ASP A 48 12.94 -6.49 15.17
CA ASP A 48 11.84 -5.56 14.93
C ASP A 48 10.46 -6.07 15.41
N GLY A 49 10.39 -7.30 15.95
CA GLY A 49 9.13 -7.93 16.37
C GLY A 49 8.17 -8.25 15.21
N LEU A 50 8.71 -8.50 14.00
CA LEU A 50 7.94 -8.72 12.78
C LEU A 50 8.20 -10.12 12.17
N PRO A 51 7.23 -10.72 11.47
CA PRO A 51 7.50 -11.88 10.62
C PRO A 51 8.48 -11.53 9.48
N TYR A 52 9.41 -12.43 9.17
CA TYR A 52 10.44 -12.16 8.16
C TYR A 52 9.86 -11.83 6.77
N GLN A 53 8.74 -12.43 6.37
CA GLN A 53 8.07 -12.11 5.10
C GLN A 53 7.52 -10.68 5.08
N THR A 54 6.99 -10.21 6.22
CA THR A 54 6.52 -8.82 6.37
C THR A 54 7.70 -7.86 6.32
N TRP A 55 8.81 -8.22 6.96
CA TRP A 55 10.04 -7.44 6.97
C TRP A 55 10.66 -7.31 5.57
N ILE A 56 10.76 -8.40 4.82
CA ILE A 56 11.23 -8.40 3.42
C ILE A 56 10.32 -7.54 2.55
N ASN A 57 8.98 -7.72 2.64
CA ASN A 57 8.05 -6.89 1.88
C ASN A 57 8.16 -5.40 2.21
N ARG A 58 8.41 -5.03 3.47
CA ARG A 58 8.63 -3.64 3.87
C ARG A 58 9.88 -3.07 3.21
N LEU A 59 10.99 -3.80 3.23
CA LEU A 59 12.22 -3.38 2.55
C LEU A 59 12.06 -3.26 1.04
N LEU A 60 11.40 -4.23 0.40
CA LEU A 60 11.13 -4.17 -1.03
C LEU A 60 10.30 -2.91 -1.38
N ARG A 61 9.29 -2.58 -0.56
CA ARG A 61 8.55 -1.32 -0.74
C ARG A 61 9.45 -0.09 -0.59
N GLN A 62 10.33 -0.08 0.41
CA GLN A 62 11.24 1.03 0.69
C GLN A 62 12.38 1.21 -0.31
N ASN A 63 12.72 0.19 -1.10
CA ASN A 63 13.81 0.31 -2.07
C ASN A 63 13.31 0.32 -3.51
N VAL A 64 12.19 -0.36 -3.82
CA VAL A 64 11.68 -0.48 -5.19
C VAL A 64 10.59 0.54 -5.49
N LEU A 65 9.73 0.88 -4.52
CA LEU A 65 8.63 1.83 -4.78
C LEU A 65 9.00 3.28 -4.46
N THR A 66 10.10 3.50 -3.76
CA THR A 66 10.50 4.82 -3.27
C THR A 66 11.24 5.66 -4.32
N GLU A 67 11.64 5.07 -5.45
CA GLU A 67 12.05 5.84 -6.63
C GLU A 67 10.88 6.62 -7.27
N GLY A 68 9.62 6.34 -6.90
CA GLY A 68 8.44 7.04 -7.45
C GLY A 68 7.40 7.54 -6.43
N ASP A 69 7.61 7.36 -5.13
CA ASP A 69 6.65 7.71 -4.07
C ASP A 69 7.41 8.38 -2.90
N SER A 70 8.17 9.45 -3.21
CA SER A 70 8.85 10.26 -2.19
C SER A 70 7.84 10.73 -1.13
N ILE A 71 8.33 11.02 0.09
CA ILE A 71 7.47 11.57 1.15
C ILE A 71 6.77 12.84 0.63
N GLU A 72 7.46 13.66 -0.17
CA GLU A 72 6.85 14.84 -0.79
C GLU A 72 5.75 14.45 -1.78
N ALA A 73 5.97 13.45 -2.65
CA ALA A 73 4.96 13.00 -3.61
C ALA A 73 3.69 12.44 -2.92
N ARG A 74 3.87 11.81 -1.75
CA ARG A 74 2.76 11.31 -0.92
C ARG A 74 2.05 12.42 -0.17
N LEU A 75 2.79 13.41 0.32
CA LEU A 75 2.26 14.61 0.98
C LEU A 75 1.44 15.43 -0.01
N ALA A 76 1.97 15.70 -1.19
CA ALA A 76 1.28 16.45 -2.26
C ALA A 76 -0.03 15.77 -2.68
N LYS A 77 -0.06 14.43 -2.81
CA LYS A 77 -1.30 13.68 -3.07
C LYS A 77 -2.31 13.76 -1.92
N ALA A 78 -1.84 13.85 -0.68
CA ALA A 78 -2.71 13.99 0.49
C ALA A 78 -3.30 15.41 0.56
N GLU A 79 -2.48 16.44 0.33
CA GLU A 79 -2.89 17.85 0.29
C GLU A 79 -3.93 18.10 -0.81
N ALA A 80 -3.68 17.62 -2.03
CA ALA A 80 -4.63 17.75 -3.15
C ALA A 80 -5.98 17.07 -2.87
N ARG A 81 -5.99 16.00 -2.05
CA ARG A 81 -7.24 15.35 -1.61
C ARG A 81 -7.98 16.17 -0.56
N VAL A 82 -7.26 16.77 0.38
CA VAL A 82 -7.85 17.65 1.39
C VAL A 82 -8.49 18.86 0.72
N GLU A 83 -7.78 19.49 -0.21
CA GLU A 83 -8.28 20.65 -0.97
C GLU A 83 -9.57 20.34 -1.74
N LYS A 84 -9.63 19.17 -2.38
CA LYS A 84 -10.83 18.72 -3.11
C LYS A 84 -12.02 18.47 -2.19
N ILE A 85 -11.77 17.94 -0.99
CA ILE A 85 -12.80 17.75 0.04
C ILE A 85 -13.30 19.10 0.55
N GLU A 86 -12.39 20.07 0.77
CA GLU A 86 -12.76 21.42 1.19
C GLU A 86 -13.61 22.13 0.14
N GLN A 87 -13.30 21.98 -1.15
CA GLN A 87 -14.13 22.50 -2.24
C GLN A 87 -15.52 21.89 -2.25
N MET A 88 -15.63 20.56 -2.11
CA MET A 88 -16.93 19.89 -2.00
C MET A 88 -17.74 20.36 -0.78
N ILE A 89 -17.09 20.56 0.37
CA ILE A 89 -17.75 21.07 1.58
C ILE A 89 -18.29 22.49 1.33
N ARG A 90 -17.51 23.35 0.66
CA ARG A 90 -17.94 24.72 0.30
C ARG A 90 -19.11 24.70 -0.66
N GLU A 91 -19.10 23.82 -1.66
CA GLU A 91 -20.20 23.67 -2.62
C GLU A 91 -21.50 23.25 -1.92
N ILE A 92 -21.42 22.28 -1.01
CA ILE A 92 -22.56 21.82 -0.18
C ILE A 92 -23.07 22.96 0.71
N GLN A 93 -22.18 23.72 1.35
CA GLN A 93 -22.54 24.85 2.21
C GLN A 93 -23.11 26.05 1.44
N SER A 94 -22.74 26.22 0.17
CA SER A 94 -23.23 27.30 -0.70
C SER A 94 -24.60 27.03 -1.34
N GLY A 95 -25.24 25.90 -1.03
CA GLY A 95 -26.59 25.57 -1.52
C GLY A 95 -26.68 25.21 -3.00
N LYS A 96 -25.54 24.94 -3.67
CA LYS A 96 -25.49 24.58 -5.09
C LYS A 96 -25.78 23.11 -5.41
N ALA A 97 -26.19 22.32 -4.42
CA ALA A 97 -26.68 20.96 -4.64
C ALA A 97 -28.22 20.97 -4.75
N ALA A 98 -28.71 21.47 -5.88
CA ALA A 98 -30.06 21.25 -6.38
C ALA A 98 -29.97 20.99 -7.90
#